data_AF-A0A956TC90-F1
#
_entry.id   AF-A0A956TC90-F1
#
_cell.length_a   1.000
_cell.length_b   1.000
_cell.length_c   1.000
_cell.angle_alpha   90.00
_cell.angle_beta   90.00
_cell.angle_gamma   90.00
#
_symmetry.space_group_name_H-M   'P 1'
#
loop_
_entity.id
_entity.type
_entity.pdbx_description
1 polymer ?
#
loop_
_entity_poly.entity_id
_entity_poly.type
_entity_poly.pdbx_seq_one_letter_code
_entity_poly.pdbx_strand_id
1 'polypeptide(L)'
;MHELVVNFLREPGLATYETLRQEVIALEAFRPEHTAPEEVWELIEAERFDEAAAMARAQFPNHLLNPGLHIALGVVAEKKGDEKASDLEFYFAQKLREALLATGDGSLEHPYVVTRASEEYSIMSWLKITPRGYGMKLDKGRFLDVFETTDGGWIHFNAAIPLECYEV
;
A
#
# COMPACT_ATOMS: atom_id res chain seq x y z
N MET A 1 -9.91 -7.10 13.32
CA MET A 1 -9.64 -5.94 12.42
C MET A 1 -9.71 -4.57 13.11
N HIS A 2 -10.86 -4.11 13.64
CA HIS A 2 -10.98 -2.75 14.22
C HIS A 2 -9.94 -2.44 15.32
N GLU A 3 -9.77 -3.34 16.29
CA GLU A 3 -8.79 -3.16 17.37
C GLU A 3 -7.34 -3.09 16.86
N LEU A 4 -7.01 -3.84 15.79
CA LEU A 4 -5.68 -3.83 15.19
C LEU A 4 -5.38 -2.50 14.48
N VAL A 5 -6.38 -1.94 13.81
CA VAL A 5 -6.29 -0.59 13.23
C VAL A 5 -6.06 0.45 14.33
N VAL A 6 -6.84 0.38 15.41
CA VAL A 6 -6.68 1.30 16.55
C VAL A 6 -5.30 1.16 17.19
N ASN A 7 -4.79 -0.06 17.35
CA ASN A 7 -3.46 -0.31 17.90
C ASN A 7 -2.38 0.26 16.98
N PHE A 8 -2.46 0.03 15.67
CA PHE A 8 -1.53 0.61 14.69
C PHE A 8 -1.53 2.14 14.71
N LEU A 9 -2.70 2.77 14.80
CA LEU A 9 -2.78 4.24 14.84
C LEU A 9 -2.31 4.84 16.18
N ARG A 10 -2.44 4.10 17.29
CA ARG A 10 -1.96 4.55 18.61
C ARG A 10 -0.46 4.38 18.79
N GLU A 11 0.07 3.26 18.33
CA GLU A 11 1.47 2.88 18.47
C GLU A 11 2.05 2.49 17.10
N PRO A 12 2.16 3.44 16.15
CA PRO A 12 2.59 3.13 14.79
C PRO A 12 4.03 2.62 14.80
N GLY A 13 4.21 1.40 14.31
CA GLY A 13 5.51 0.77 14.17
C GLY A 13 5.43 -0.55 13.43
N LEU A 14 6.60 -1.10 13.10
CA LEU A 14 6.72 -2.33 12.30
C LEU A 14 5.95 -3.50 12.91
N ALA A 15 5.99 -3.68 14.23
CA ALA A 15 5.29 -4.77 14.91
C ALA A 15 3.76 -4.68 14.78
N THR A 16 3.18 -3.51 15.01
CA THR A 16 1.73 -3.28 14.85
C THR A 16 1.29 -3.34 13.39
N TYR A 17 2.14 -2.87 12.47
CA TYR A 17 1.89 -2.95 11.03
C TYR A 17 1.89 -4.41 10.57
N GLU A 18 2.91 -5.21 10.93
CA GLU A 18 2.99 -6.62 10.55
C GLU A 18 1.79 -7.43 11.08
N THR A 19 1.34 -7.14 12.30
CA THR A 19 0.15 -7.79 12.87
C THR A 19 -1.10 -7.44 12.05
N LEU A 20 -1.31 -6.15 11.73
CA LEU A 20 -2.42 -5.72 10.89
C LEU A 20 -2.32 -6.30 9.46
N ARG A 21 -1.10 -6.38 8.93
CA ARG A 21 -0.79 -6.91 7.60
C ARG A 21 -1.18 -8.37 7.44
N GLN A 22 -0.77 -9.20 8.40
CA GLN A 22 -1.11 -10.62 8.41
C GLN A 22 -2.62 -10.85 8.42
N GLU A 23 -3.35 -10.02 9.17
CA GLU A 23 -4.80 -10.12 9.30
C GLU A 23 -5.54 -9.67 8.04
N VAL A 24 -5.01 -8.68 7.31
CA VAL A 24 -5.57 -8.28 6.00
C VAL A 24 -5.32 -9.36 4.95
N ILE A 25 -4.12 -9.95 4.91
CA ILE A 25 -3.78 -11.00 3.94
C ILE A 25 -4.57 -12.29 4.20
N ALA A 26 -4.90 -12.58 5.46
CA ALA A 26 -5.67 -13.76 5.85
C ALA A 26 -7.17 -13.66 5.52
N LEU A 27 -7.65 -12.52 5.02
CA LEU A 27 -9.05 -12.38 4.62
C LEU A 27 -9.35 -13.24 3.39
N GLU A 28 -10.45 -14.00 3.43
CA GLU A 28 -10.93 -14.76 2.27
C GLU A 28 -11.20 -13.84 1.05
N ALA A 29 -11.61 -12.61 1.31
CA ALA A 29 -11.85 -11.60 0.29
C ALA A 29 -10.55 -10.95 -0.23
N PHE A 30 -9.37 -11.20 0.35
CA PHE A 30 -8.12 -10.56 -0.06
C PHE A 30 -7.82 -10.89 -1.53
N ARG A 31 -7.59 -9.83 -2.31
CA ARG A 31 -7.29 -9.87 -3.75
C ARG A 31 -6.09 -8.96 -4.02
N PRO A 32 -4.85 -9.49 -4.04
CA PRO A 32 -3.64 -8.68 -4.19
C PRO A 32 -3.51 -8.01 -5.57
N GLU A 33 -4.10 -8.61 -6.60
CA GLU A 33 -4.12 -8.14 -7.99
C GLU A 33 -5.09 -6.98 -8.25
N HIS A 34 -6.10 -6.78 -7.39
CA HIS A 34 -7.04 -5.67 -7.56
C HIS A 34 -6.36 -4.31 -7.35
N THR A 35 -6.47 -3.44 -8.34
CA THR A 35 -5.89 -2.08 -8.39
C THR A 35 -6.98 -1.02 -8.41
N ALA A 36 -7.66 -0.80 -7.28
CA ALA A 36 -8.69 0.22 -7.17
C ALA A 36 -8.27 1.71 -7.18
N PRO A 37 -7.02 2.14 -6.89
CA PRO A 37 -6.74 3.57 -6.68
C PRO A 37 -6.99 4.47 -7.90
N GLU A 38 -6.74 4.00 -9.11
CA GLU A 38 -6.81 4.84 -10.32
C GLU A 38 -8.25 5.28 -10.62
N GLU A 39 -9.22 4.37 -10.57
CA GLU A 39 -10.63 4.67 -10.80
C GLU A 39 -11.20 5.67 -9.76
N VAL A 40 -10.72 5.58 -8.50
CA VAL A 40 -11.09 6.55 -7.46
C VAL A 40 -10.55 7.94 -7.80
N TRP A 41 -9.32 8.03 -8.30
CA TRP A 41 -8.72 9.30 -8.71
C TRP A 41 -9.43 9.92 -9.92
N GLU A 42 -9.84 9.11 -10.90
CA GLU A 42 -10.65 9.60 -12.04
C GLU A 42 -11.97 10.24 -11.58
N LEU A 43 -12.64 9.65 -10.57
CA LEU A 43 -13.85 10.24 -9.99
C LEU A 43 -13.56 11.53 -9.24
N ILE A 44 -12.43 11.62 -8.53
CA ILE A 44 -12.00 12.86 -7.85
C ILE A 44 -11.72 13.97 -8.87
N GLU A 45 -11.02 13.66 -9.96
CA GLU A 45 -10.72 14.61 -11.04
C GLU A 45 -12.00 15.11 -11.74
N ALA A 46 -13.01 14.24 -11.86
CA ALA A 46 -14.33 14.59 -12.37
C ALA A 46 -15.23 15.29 -11.33
N GLU A 47 -14.72 15.63 -10.14
CA GLU A 47 -15.46 16.23 -9.01
C GLU A 47 -16.65 15.39 -8.50
N ARG A 48 -16.65 14.08 -8.77
CA ARG A 48 -17.68 13.12 -8.36
C ARG A 48 -17.36 12.52 -6.99
N PHE A 49 -17.24 13.39 -5.98
CA PHE A 49 -16.70 13.04 -4.65
C PHE A 49 -17.50 11.98 -3.88
N ASP A 50 -18.83 11.96 -3.99
CA ASP A 50 -19.65 10.94 -3.32
C ASP A 50 -19.44 9.55 -3.92
N GLU A 51 -19.28 9.48 -5.24
CA GLU A 51 -19.01 8.23 -5.95
C GLU A 51 -17.59 7.74 -5.67
N ALA A 52 -16.62 8.66 -5.64
CA ALA A 52 -15.24 8.37 -5.23
C ALA A 52 -15.20 7.79 -3.80
N ALA A 53 -15.90 8.40 -2.84
CA ALA A 53 -15.98 7.90 -1.47
C ALA A 53 -16.64 6.52 -1.39
N ALA A 54 -17.74 6.31 -2.12
CA ALA A 54 -18.44 5.04 -2.13
C ALA A 54 -17.59 3.92 -2.74
N MET A 55 -16.94 4.19 -3.87
CA MET A 55 -16.03 3.28 -4.54
C MET A 55 -14.85 2.93 -3.63
N ALA A 56 -14.17 3.92 -3.07
CA ALA A 56 -13.05 3.70 -2.17
C ALA A 56 -13.43 2.88 -0.94
N ARG A 57 -14.58 3.16 -0.31
CA ARG A 57 -15.06 2.41 0.86
C ARG A 57 -15.42 0.97 0.53
N ALA A 58 -15.93 0.69 -0.68
CA ALA A 58 -16.21 -0.67 -1.13
C ALA A 58 -14.95 -1.54 -1.24
N GLN A 59 -13.76 -0.94 -1.29
CA GLN A 59 -12.48 -1.63 -1.32
C GLN A 59 -11.98 -2.05 0.07
N PHE A 60 -12.61 -1.59 1.14
CA PHE A 60 -12.26 -2.04 2.49
C PHE A 60 -12.92 -3.38 2.79
N PRO A 61 -12.24 -4.28 3.53
CA PRO A 61 -10.92 -4.11 4.14
C PRO A 61 -9.71 -4.44 3.23
N ASN A 62 -9.90 -4.87 1.99
CA ASN A 62 -8.82 -5.32 1.11
C ASN A 62 -7.72 -4.27 0.88
N HIS A 63 -8.09 -3.00 0.77
CA HIS A 63 -7.16 -1.89 0.55
C HIS A 63 -6.85 -1.10 1.82
N LEU A 64 -7.12 -1.65 3.01
CA LEU A 64 -6.82 -1.01 4.29
C LEU A 64 -5.34 -0.65 4.48
N LEU A 65 -4.44 -1.35 3.81
CA LEU A 65 -3.00 -1.09 3.88
C LEU A 65 -2.49 -0.22 2.74
N ASN A 66 -3.36 0.19 1.82
CA ASN A 66 -2.97 0.96 0.65
C ASN A 66 -2.91 2.47 0.99
N PRO A 67 -1.71 3.07 1.09
CA PRO A 67 -1.58 4.49 1.43
C PRO A 67 -2.25 5.40 0.40
N GLY A 68 -2.22 5.02 -0.89
CA GLY A 68 -2.83 5.79 -1.98
C GLY A 68 -4.34 5.90 -1.84
N LEU A 69 -5.01 4.85 -1.38
CA LEU A 69 -6.47 4.88 -1.15
C LEU A 69 -6.83 5.80 0.03
N HIS A 70 -6.03 5.78 1.10
CA HIS A 70 -6.19 6.71 2.22
C HIS A 70 -5.96 8.17 1.78
N ILE A 71 -4.95 8.45 0.94
CA ILE A 71 -4.76 9.78 0.36
C ILE A 71 -5.99 10.22 -0.45
N ALA A 72 -6.54 9.33 -1.28
CA ALA A 72 -7.74 9.62 -2.07
C ALA A 72 -8.95 9.94 -1.18
N LEU A 73 -9.18 9.16 -0.12
CA LEU A 73 -10.23 9.43 0.87
C LEU A 73 -10.01 10.75 1.62
N GLY A 74 -8.77 11.08 1.96
CA GLY A 74 -8.41 12.37 2.58
C GLY A 74 -8.77 13.56 1.67
N VAL A 75 -8.39 13.49 0.39
CA VAL A 75 -8.75 14.51 -0.61
C VAL A 75 -10.27 14.63 -0.76
N VAL A 76 -10.99 13.52 -0.83
CA VAL A 76 -12.46 13.54 -0.92
C VAL A 76 -13.08 14.20 0.31
N ALA A 77 -12.58 13.90 1.52
CA ALA A 77 -13.06 14.50 2.76
C ALA A 77 -12.79 16.02 2.78
N GLU A 78 -11.58 16.46 2.41
CA GLU A 78 -11.21 17.86 2.29
C GLU A 78 -12.15 18.61 1.32
N LYS A 79 -12.39 18.06 0.13
CA LYS A 79 -13.29 18.64 -0.87
C LYS A 79 -14.74 18.77 -0.41
N LYS A 80 -15.15 17.93 0.54
CA LYS A 80 -16.47 17.97 1.17
C LYS A 80 -16.54 18.82 2.44
N GLY A 81 -15.42 19.43 2.86
CA GLY A 81 -15.34 20.25 4.06
C GLY A 81 -15.31 19.46 5.37
N ASP A 82 -14.97 18.16 5.33
CA ASP A 82 -14.80 17.32 6.52
C ASP A 82 -13.32 17.24 6.91
N GLU A 83 -12.84 18.29 7.58
CA GLU A 83 -11.43 18.41 8.00
C GLU A 83 -10.99 17.25 8.90
N LYS A 84 -11.87 16.77 9.80
CA LYS A 84 -11.53 15.68 10.73
C LYS A 84 -11.32 14.36 10.00
N ALA A 85 -12.18 14.05 9.04
CA ALA A 85 -12.01 12.85 8.23
C ALA A 85 -10.76 12.97 7.35
N SER A 86 -10.52 14.14 6.76
CA SER A 86 -9.32 14.43 5.97
C SER A 86 -8.04 14.19 6.77
N ASP A 87 -7.93 14.80 7.96
CA ASP A 87 -6.76 14.67 8.84
C ASP A 87 -6.51 13.21 9.24
N LEU A 88 -7.57 12.46 9.56
CA LEU A 88 -7.45 11.06 9.93
C LEU A 88 -6.90 10.21 8.78
N GLU A 89 -7.43 10.38 7.57
CA GLU A 89 -7.02 9.60 6.40
C GLU A 89 -5.59 9.92 5.98
N PHE A 90 -5.20 11.20 5.98
CA PHE A 90 -3.81 11.59 5.72
C PHE A 90 -2.85 11.11 6.80
N TYR A 91 -3.25 11.16 8.07
CA TYR A 91 -2.47 10.58 9.17
C TYR A 91 -2.26 9.07 8.96
N PHE A 92 -3.31 8.34 8.60
CA PHE A 92 -3.24 6.91 8.32
C PHE A 92 -2.27 6.63 7.17
N ALA A 93 -2.43 7.32 6.04
CA ALA A 93 -1.55 7.19 4.87
C ALA A 93 -0.08 7.44 5.23
N GLN A 94 0.19 8.47 6.03
CA GLN A 94 1.53 8.76 6.51
C GLN A 94 2.10 7.61 7.36
N LYS A 95 1.30 7.03 8.26
CA LYS A 95 1.74 5.91 9.10
C LYS A 95 1.99 4.64 8.30
N LEU A 96 1.18 4.36 7.27
CA LEU A 96 1.45 3.25 6.35
C LEU A 96 2.75 3.46 5.57
N ARG A 97 3.00 4.69 5.08
CA ARG A 97 4.28 5.03 4.43
C ARG A 97 5.47 4.80 5.35
N GLU A 98 5.41 5.31 6.58
CA GLU A 98 6.47 5.12 7.58
C GLU A 98 6.72 3.64 7.85
N ALA A 99 5.65 2.84 7.98
CA ALA A 99 5.75 1.41 8.23
C ALA A 99 6.33 0.63 7.03
N LEU A 100 5.86 0.90 5.81
CA LEU A 100 6.38 0.29 4.58
C LEU A 100 7.88 0.54 4.43
N LEU A 101 8.32 1.79 4.64
CA LEU A 101 9.73 2.15 4.56
C LEU A 101 10.57 1.56 5.71
N ALA A 102 9.95 1.11 6.80
CA ALA A 102 10.64 0.45 7.91
C ALA A 102 10.80 -1.07 7.71
N THR A 103 10.20 -1.66 6.68
CA THR A 103 10.27 -3.11 6.41
C THR A 103 11.64 -3.55 5.88
N GLY A 104 12.40 -2.65 5.26
CA GLY A 104 13.68 -2.94 4.62
C GLY A 104 14.36 -1.68 4.11
N ASP A 105 15.41 -1.86 3.32
CA ASP A 105 16.16 -0.78 2.64
C ASP A 105 16.21 -0.95 1.11
N GLY A 106 15.54 -1.98 0.58
CA GLY A 106 15.49 -2.27 -0.85
C GLY A 106 16.70 -3.05 -1.38
N SER A 107 17.68 -3.36 -0.53
CA SER A 107 18.77 -4.27 -0.86
C SER A 107 18.26 -5.70 -1.02
N LEU A 108 19.10 -6.58 -1.59
CA LEU A 108 18.80 -8.01 -1.66
C LEU A 108 18.70 -8.66 -0.27
N GLU A 109 19.45 -8.15 0.70
CA GLU A 109 19.51 -8.68 2.06
C GLU A 109 18.30 -8.23 2.89
N HIS A 110 17.83 -7.01 2.64
CA HIS A 110 16.69 -6.38 3.32
C HIS A 110 15.72 -5.76 2.28
N PRO A 111 15.05 -6.59 1.45
CA PRO A 111 14.07 -6.08 0.49
C PRO A 111 12.91 -5.43 1.24
N TYR A 112 12.28 -4.44 0.62
CA TYR A 112 11.03 -3.91 1.15
C TYR A 112 9.95 -5.00 1.12
N VAL A 113 9.14 -5.08 2.18
CA VAL A 113 8.03 -6.03 2.27
C VAL A 113 6.75 -5.33 1.86
N VAL A 114 6.09 -5.86 0.84
CA VAL A 114 4.84 -5.33 0.29
C VAL A 114 3.76 -6.40 0.28
N THR A 115 2.51 -5.95 0.27
CA THR A 115 1.30 -6.75 0.10
C THR A 115 0.74 -6.68 -1.31
N ARG A 116 1.08 -5.63 -2.06
CA ARG A 116 0.57 -5.36 -3.41
C ARG A 116 1.64 -4.65 -4.25
N ALA A 117 1.63 -4.88 -5.57
CA ALA A 117 2.53 -4.23 -6.51
C ALA A 117 2.44 -2.69 -6.47
N SER A 118 1.25 -2.12 -6.21
CA SER A 118 1.07 -0.66 -6.09
C SER A 118 1.92 -0.03 -4.98
N GLU A 119 2.27 -0.79 -3.94
CA GLU A 119 3.13 -0.32 -2.85
C GLU A 119 4.59 -0.21 -3.29
N GLU A 120 5.03 -1.05 -4.24
CA GLU A 120 6.39 -0.99 -4.82
C GLU A 120 6.61 0.34 -5.54
N TYR A 121 5.66 0.72 -6.40
CA TYR A 121 5.66 2.00 -7.09
C TYR A 121 5.53 3.19 -6.12
N SER A 122 4.74 3.04 -5.05
CA SER A 122 4.63 4.06 -4.00
C SER A 122 5.96 4.28 -3.28
N ILE A 123 6.64 3.19 -2.90
CA ILE A 123 7.96 3.23 -2.25
C ILE A 123 8.99 3.87 -3.19
N MET A 124 9.07 3.42 -4.45
CA MET A 124 9.98 4.01 -5.44
C MET A 124 9.73 5.52 -5.61
N SER A 125 8.46 5.93 -5.71
CA SER A 125 8.08 7.35 -5.80
C SER A 125 8.54 8.15 -4.57
N TRP A 126 8.32 7.65 -3.35
CA TRP A 126 8.75 8.33 -2.12
C TRP A 126 10.27 8.43 -1.99
N LEU A 127 10.99 7.43 -2.50
CA LEU A 127 12.45 7.40 -2.54
C LEU A 127 13.02 8.16 -3.74
N LYS A 128 12.16 8.69 -4.63
CA LYS A 128 12.54 9.36 -5.89
C LYS A 128 13.37 8.46 -6.80
N ILE A 129 13.05 7.17 -6.80
CA ILE A 129 13.65 6.15 -7.66
C ILE A 129 12.79 6.02 -8.92
N THR A 130 13.45 6.11 -10.08
CA THR A 130 12.82 5.85 -11.36
C THR A 130 13.22 4.45 -11.85
N PRO A 131 12.27 3.53 -12.06
CA PRO A 131 12.58 2.22 -12.64
C PRO A 131 12.87 2.34 -14.13
N ARG A 132 13.84 1.56 -14.60
CA ARG A 132 14.24 1.41 -16.01
C ARG A 132 13.90 0.03 -16.57
N GLY A 133 13.87 -0.98 -15.70
CA GLY A 133 13.56 -2.36 -16.05
C GLY A 133 12.93 -3.06 -14.85
N TYR A 134 12.22 -4.15 -15.14
CA TYR A 134 11.59 -5.01 -14.15
C TYR A 134 11.98 -6.47 -14.42
N GLY A 135 12.11 -7.25 -13.35
CA GLY A 135 12.31 -8.68 -13.40
C GLY A 135 12.00 -9.33 -12.07
N MET A 136 12.21 -10.64 -12.02
CA MET A 136 11.99 -11.44 -10.82
C MET A 136 13.25 -12.24 -10.49
N LYS A 137 13.56 -12.36 -9.20
CA LYS A 137 14.73 -13.10 -8.72
C LYS A 137 14.34 -14.11 -7.65
N LEU A 138 14.77 -15.36 -7.81
CA LEU A 138 14.69 -16.36 -6.76
C LEU A 138 15.88 -16.19 -5.79
N ASP A 139 15.62 -15.78 -4.55
CA ASP A 139 16.61 -15.68 -3.48
C ASP A 139 16.16 -16.50 -2.26
N LYS A 140 17.00 -17.44 -1.81
CA LYS A 140 16.75 -18.27 -0.62
C LYS A 140 15.34 -18.90 -0.58
N GLY A 141 14.83 -19.33 -1.74
CA GLY A 141 13.51 -19.96 -1.88
C GLY A 141 12.32 -19.00 -1.93
N ARG A 142 12.55 -17.69 -2.06
CA ARG A 142 11.51 -16.66 -2.22
C ARG A 142 11.69 -15.93 -3.54
N PHE A 143 10.58 -15.62 -4.21
CA PHE A 143 10.59 -14.74 -5.37
C PHE A 143 10.58 -13.28 -4.89
N LEU A 144 11.49 -12.49 -5.44
CA LEU A 144 11.57 -11.06 -5.23
C LEU A 144 11.28 -10.36 -6.55
N ASP A 145 10.45 -9.33 -6.48
CA ASP A 145 10.31 -8.35 -7.55
C ASP A 145 11.53 -7.43 -7.54
N VAL A 146 12.11 -7.22 -8.72
CA VAL A 146 13.37 -6.49 -8.87
C VAL A 146 13.23 -5.42 -9.93
N PHE A 147 13.55 -4.18 -9.58
CA PHE A 147 13.60 -3.08 -10.53
C PHE A 147 15.03 -2.59 -10.71
N GLU A 148 15.44 -2.46 -11.97
CA GLU A 148 16.67 -1.72 -12.33
C GLU A 148 16.37 -0.23 -12.20
N THR A 149 17.24 0.52 -11.53
CA THR A 149 17.06 1.96 -11.31
C THR A 149 17.83 2.76 -12.36
N THR A 150 17.40 3.98 -12.66
CA THR A 150 18.06 4.82 -13.69
C THR A 150 19.50 5.20 -13.37
N ASP A 151 19.93 5.14 -12.10
CA ASP A 151 21.30 5.33 -11.65
C ASP A 151 22.16 4.05 -11.69
N GLY A 152 21.63 2.95 -12.23
CA GLY A 152 22.35 1.69 -12.47
C GLY A 152 22.34 0.72 -11.28
N GLY A 153 21.53 0.99 -10.26
CA GLY A 153 21.30 0.12 -9.11
C GLY A 153 20.12 -0.83 -9.30
N TRP A 154 19.78 -1.52 -8.20
CA TRP A 154 18.64 -2.43 -8.12
C TRP A 154 17.90 -2.22 -6.81
N ILE A 155 16.57 -2.21 -6.87
CA ILE A 155 15.70 -2.25 -5.70
C ILE A 155 14.88 -3.54 -5.70
N HIS A 156 14.75 -4.15 -4.53
CA HIS A 156 14.13 -5.46 -4.35
C HIS A 156 12.91 -5.36 -3.44
N PHE A 157 11.84 -6.03 -3.83
CA PHE A 157 10.59 -6.14 -3.10
C PHE A 157 10.25 -7.60 -2.84
N ASN A 158 9.75 -7.88 -1.65
CA ASN A 158 9.20 -9.17 -1.26
C ASN A 158 7.69 -9.00 -1.14
N ALA A 159 6.95 -9.46 -2.15
CA ALA A 159 5.53 -9.69 -2.06
C ALA A 159 5.31 -10.85 -1.07
N ALA A 160 5.26 -10.53 0.23
CA ALA A 160 5.16 -11.48 1.33
C ALA A 160 3.72 -12.00 1.48
N ILE A 161 3.15 -12.41 0.35
CA ILE A 161 1.82 -12.98 0.17
C ILE A 161 1.96 -14.42 -0.36
N PRO A 162 1.19 -15.39 0.20
CA PRO A 162 1.17 -16.74 -0.33
C PRO A 162 0.78 -16.78 -1.81
N LEU A 163 1.37 -17.69 -2.58
CA LEU A 163 0.99 -17.91 -3.99
C LEU A 163 -0.51 -18.28 -4.14
N GLU A 164 -1.10 -18.88 -3.11
CA GLU A 164 -2.52 -19.24 -3.03
C GLU A 164 -3.46 -18.03 -3.01
N CYS A 165 -2.95 -16.83 -2.71
CA CYS A 165 -3.74 -15.59 -2.73
C CYS A 165 -3.92 -15.02 -4.14
N TYR A 166 -3.22 -15.54 -5.15
CA TYR A 166 -3.40 -15.12 -6.54
C TYR A 166 -4.46 -16.02 -7.20
N GLU A 167 -5.52 -15.43 -7.75
CA GLU A 167 -6.45 -16.16 -8.61
C GLU A 167 -5.74 -16.49 -9.94
N VAL A 168 -5.65 -17.79 -10.28
CA VAL A 168 -5.06 -18.31 -11.53
C VAL A 168 -6.16 -18.67 -12.52
#